data_AF-A0A3E2BQN5-F1
#
_entry.id   AF-A0A3E2BQN5-F1
#
_cell.length_a   1.000
_cell.length_b   1.000
_cell.length_c   1.000
_cell.angle_alpha   90.00
_cell.angle_beta   90.00
_cell.angle_gamma   90.00
#
_symmetry.space_group_name_H-M   'P 1'
#
loop_
_entity.id
_entity.type
_entity.pdbx_description
1 polymer ?
#
loop_
_entity_poly.entity_id
_entity_poly.type
_entity_poly.pdbx_seq_one_letter_code
_entity_poly.pdbx_strand_id
1 'polypeptide(L)'
;MIETGRIKALAAEKGVLDIVIEKDYVLDWVLWAISDNIILRNNLVFKGGTALHKMYFSDWRFSEDLDFTTVHYSNKHELDEYIPLLCNQIANKSGLRISLKGIEVSGDLANEWSFEAKLEYIGPRNQTGGNLPTVLLHITNNEPIMYEPVKKFVLNPYDDVPKYFAILTYAIEEILIEKLRTVLYQRCYPKDVYDLWRLLKETGNYIDIEKIMLYLSKKCLHRGIKHEGIPDEFNERVGRLQNQWDQGLKRQISNPPDFEIVHKELIDKINLMFQQKSYLEKGGTFMIESTYVLRYKKGDVEIEVQGDKAFVEEKFKELLNLGGQAAEKREKAAVEQITQTEKSLSLGEFMNRINPKSHGDKILVFGYYLEKIKGYEFFNLDDIEKCYQDARLPKTKNFSPYITQLIRQGYLMDSEQKKDNKKAWKLTKAGIDYVETYGQKKV
;
A
#
# COMPACT_ATOMS: atom_id res chain seq x y z
N MET A 1 10.66 2.08 20.44
CA MET A 1 11.63 3.02 19.86
C MET A 1 12.92 2.30 19.59
N ILE A 2 13.42 2.39 18.37
CA ILE A 2 14.73 1.90 17.96
C ILE A 2 15.85 2.52 18.80
N GLU A 3 16.90 1.74 19.06
CA GLU A 3 18.04 2.20 19.85
C GLU A 3 18.94 3.17 19.07
N THR A 4 19.54 4.13 19.77
CA THR A 4 20.49 5.10 19.16
C THR A 4 21.68 4.41 18.50
N GLY A 5 22.15 3.29 19.07
CA GLY A 5 23.25 2.51 18.49
C GLY A 5 22.91 1.96 17.10
N ARG A 6 21.65 1.53 16.90
CA ARG A 6 21.17 1.05 15.60
C ARG A 6 21.04 2.19 14.58
N ILE A 7 20.57 3.37 15.00
CA ILE A 7 20.56 4.58 14.14
C ILE A 7 21.96 4.90 13.63
N LYS A 8 22.97 4.92 14.52
CA LYS A 8 24.38 5.15 14.15
C LYS A 8 24.92 4.10 13.19
N ALA A 9 24.61 2.83 13.42
CA ALA A 9 25.03 1.75 12.53
C ALA A 9 24.44 1.91 11.12
N LEU A 10 23.14 2.22 11.01
CA LEU A 10 22.46 2.46 9.73
C LEU A 10 22.99 3.71 9.02
N ALA A 11 23.30 4.77 9.78
CA ALA A 11 23.87 6.00 9.25
C ALA A 11 25.25 5.76 8.63
N ALA A 12 26.10 5.00 9.32
CA ALA A 12 27.40 4.58 8.81
C ALA A 12 27.27 3.68 7.57
N GLU A 13 26.37 2.69 7.59
CA GLU A 13 26.11 1.79 6.46
C GLU A 13 25.68 2.57 5.20
N LYS A 14 24.79 3.55 5.38
CA LYS A 14 24.25 4.35 4.26
C LYS A 14 25.10 5.58 3.92
N GLY A 15 26.16 5.85 4.68
CA GLY A 15 27.05 7.00 4.47
C GLY A 15 26.38 8.36 4.63
N VAL A 16 25.43 8.48 5.56
CA VAL A 16 24.70 9.73 5.86
C VAL A 16 24.78 10.07 7.36
N LEU A 17 24.33 11.26 7.74
CA LEU A 17 24.37 11.69 9.13
C LEU A 17 23.31 10.96 9.98
N ASP A 18 23.62 10.68 11.24
CA ASP A 18 22.69 10.07 12.20
C ASP A 18 21.35 10.81 12.28
N ILE A 19 21.34 12.14 12.12
CA ILE A 19 20.12 12.96 12.17
C ILE A 19 19.19 12.68 10.99
N VAL A 20 19.76 12.33 9.83
CA VAL A 20 19.00 12.01 8.62
C VAL A 20 18.29 10.68 8.82
N ILE A 21 18.99 9.66 9.35
CA ILE A 21 18.40 8.35 9.68
C ILE A 21 17.37 8.45 10.79
N GLU A 22 17.63 9.22 11.85
CA GLU A 22 16.63 9.45 12.90
C GLU A 22 15.38 10.11 12.35
N LYS A 23 15.53 11.13 11.50
CA LYS A 23 14.38 11.81 10.91
C LYS A 23 13.61 10.89 9.99
N ASP A 24 14.30 10.13 9.14
CA ASP A 24 13.73 9.10 8.27
C ASP A 24 12.94 8.03 9.04
N TYR A 25 13.42 7.62 10.22
CA TYR A 25 12.69 6.77 11.15
C TYR A 25 11.40 7.42 11.69
N VAL A 26 11.45 8.71 12.03
CA VAL A 26 10.25 9.46 12.47
C VAL A 26 9.24 9.59 11.31
N LEU A 27 9.68 9.74 10.06
CA LEU A 27 8.79 9.79 8.90
C LEU A 27 7.95 8.52 8.77
N ASP A 28 8.54 7.34 9.01
CA ASP A 28 7.82 6.07 8.96
C ASP A 28 6.71 5.98 10.03
N TRP A 29 6.98 6.49 11.23
CA TRP A 29 5.96 6.60 12.28
C TRP A 29 4.83 7.55 11.93
N VAL A 30 5.16 8.70 11.31
CA VAL A 30 4.15 9.66 10.85
C VAL A 30 3.29 9.04 9.74
N LEU A 31 3.91 8.39 8.76
CA LEU A 31 3.18 7.68 7.70
C LEU A 31 2.27 6.58 8.28
N TRP A 32 2.79 5.77 9.21
CA TRP A 32 1.99 4.75 9.89
C TRP A 32 0.75 5.35 10.57
N ALA A 33 0.91 6.44 11.33
CA ALA A 33 -0.20 7.06 12.03
C ALA A 33 -1.21 7.74 11.08
N ILE A 34 -0.76 8.29 9.94
CA ILE A 34 -1.66 8.74 8.86
C ILE A 34 -2.50 7.56 8.36
N SER A 35 -1.89 6.38 8.14
CA SER A 35 -2.60 5.20 7.63
C SER A 35 -3.66 4.65 8.59
N ASP A 36 -3.43 4.81 9.90
CA ASP A 36 -4.32 4.32 10.96
C ASP A 36 -5.53 5.23 11.19
N ASN A 37 -5.41 6.52 10.82
CA ASN A 37 -6.50 7.48 10.90
C ASN A 37 -7.42 7.41 9.66
N ILE A 38 -8.68 7.05 9.85
CA ILE A 38 -9.68 6.89 8.77
C ILE A 38 -9.88 8.14 7.91
N ILE A 39 -9.74 9.34 8.48
CA ILE A 39 -9.96 10.60 7.78
C ILE A 39 -8.71 10.94 6.98
N LEU A 40 -7.55 10.95 7.63
CA LEU A 40 -6.28 11.29 6.97
C LEU A 40 -5.90 10.28 5.88
N ARG A 41 -6.06 8.97 6.12
CA ARG A 41 -5.66 7.93 5.14
C ARG A 41 -6.45 7.98 3.83
N ASN A 42 -7.67 8.49 3.87
CA ASN A 42 -8.56 8.58 2.71
C ASN A 42 -8.48 9.96 2.05
N ASN A 43 -7.92 10.96 2.74
CA ASN A 43 -7.87 12.32 2.24
C ASN A 43 -6.47 12.76 1.80
N LEU A 44 -5.40 12.31 2.47
CA LEU A 44 -4.03 12.70 2.17
C LEU A 44 -3.41 11.76 1.14
N VAL A 45 -3.04 12.30 -0.02
CA VAL A 45 -2.31 11.59 -1.06
C VAL A 45 -0.83 11.97 -1.02
N PHE A 46 0.01 11.01 -0.66
CA PHE A 46 1.44 11.19 -0.48
C PHE A 46 2.18 11.37 -1.81
N LYS A 47 3.12 12.31 -1.85
CA LYS A 47 3.85 12.69 -3.07
C LYS A 47 5.28 13.15 -2.80
N GLY A 48 5.94 13.65 -3.85
CA GLY A 48 7.27 14.26 -3.74
C GLY A 48 8.42 13.27 -3.62
N GLY A 49 9.60 13.77 -3.26
CA GLY A 49 10.83 12.96 -3.21
C GLY A 49 10.81 11.91 -2.10
N THR A 50 10.11 12.17 -1.00
CA THR A 50 9.97 11.20 0.09
C THR A 50 9.07 10.04 -0.31
N ALA A 51 8.04 10.27 -1.11
CA ALA A 51 7.24 9.18 -1.70
C ALA A 51 8.06 8.29 -2.64
N LEU A 52 8.97 8.87 -3.43
CA LEU A 52 9.90 8.09 -4.25
C LEU A 52 10.75 7.14 -3.39
N HIS A 53 11.34 7.67 -2.31
CA HIS A 53 12.17 6.88 -1.41
C HIS A 53 11.39 5.80 -0.65
N LYS A 54 10.22 6.14 -0.12
CA LYS A 54 9.46 5.27 0.78
C LYS A 54 8.49 4.32 0.09
N MET A 55 8.08 4.59 -1.15
CA MET A 55 7.02 3.82 -1.82
C MET A 55 7.47 3.16 -3.13
N TYR A 56 8.50 3.69 -3.80
CA TYR A 56 8.90 3.24 -5.13
C TYR A 56 10.32 2.66 -5.18
N PHE A 57 11.29 3.29 -4.52
CA PHE A 57 12.70 2.94 -4.64
C PHE A 57 13.43 2.98 -3.29
N SER A 58 13.85 1.81 -2.78
CA SER A 58 14.53 1.69 -1.49
C SER A 58 15.92 2.35 -1.43
N ASP A 59 16.51 2.59 -2.59
CA ASP A 59 17.84 3.19 -2.77
C ASP A 59 17.74 4.63 -3.33
N TRP A 60 16.56 5.27 -3.21
CA TRP A 60 16.44 6.71 -3.49
C TRP A 60 17.19 7.57 -2.47
N ARG A 61 17.42 8.84 -2.81
CA ARG A 61 17.97 9.81 -1.86
C ARG A 61 17.06 9.99 -0.65
N PHE A 62 17.64 10.28 0.50
CA PHE A 62 16.88 10.68 1.67
C PHE A 62 16.18 12.02 1.45
N SER A 63 15.03 12.14 2.09
CA SER A 63 14.23 13.34 2.13
C SER A 63 13.64 13.47 3.52
N GLU A 64 13.51 14.71 4.00
CA GLU A 64 13.27 14.98 5.41
C GLU A 64 11.84 15.45 5.70
N ASP A 65 11.06 15.77 4.68
CA ASP A 65 9.71 16.33 4.81
C ASP A 65 8.68 15.41 4.16
N LEU A 66 7.40 15.58 4.47
CA LEU A 66 6.31 14.80 3.86
C LEU A 66 5.38 15.73 3.09
N ASP A 67 5.23 15.47 1.80
CA ASP A 67 4.35 16.25 0.91
C ASP A 67 3.07 15.48 0.61
N PHE A 68 1.93 16.16 0.71
CA PHE A 68 0.62 15.61 0.42
C PHE A 68 -0.22 16.56 -0.44
N THR A 69 -1.09 15.98 -1.25
CA THR A 69 -2.25 16.66 -1.85
C THR A 69 -3.51 16.09 -1.24
N THR A 70 -4.53 16.90 -0.98
CA THR A 70 -5.81 16.41 -0.47
C THR A 70 -6.73 15.96 -1.61
N VAL A 71 -7.54 14.92 -1.38
CA VAL A 71 -8.61 14.50 -2.29
C VAL A 71 -9.86 15.38 -2.11
N HIS A 72 -10.14 15.73 -0.86
CA HIS A 72 -11.20 16.61 -0.42
C HIS A 72 -10.59 17.77 0.36
N TYR A 73 -11.15 18.96 0.14
CA TYR A 73 -10.71 20.18 0.81
C TYR A 73 -10.58 19.96 2.32
N SER A 74 -9.40 20.25 2.87
CA SER A 74 -9.15 20.29 4.32
C SER A 74 -8.99 21.73 4.76
N ASN A 75 -9.41 22.07 5.97
CA ASN A 75 -9.13 23.37 6.55
C ASN A 75 -8.17 23.27 7.75
N LYS A 76 -7.63 24.42 8.18
CA LYS A 76 -6.71 24.51 9.31
C LYS A 76 -7.32 23.92 10.59
N HIS A 77 -8.60 24.19 10.86
CA HIS A 77 -9.28 23.71 12.06
C HIS A 77 -9.32 22.19 12.11
N GLU A 78 -9.65 21.53 11.00
CA GLU A 78 -9.60 20.06 10.90
C GLU A 78 -8.19 19.52 11.12
N LEU A 79 -7.18 20.14 10.52
CA LEU A 79 -5.79 19.71 10.69
C LEU A 79 -5.28 19.92 12.13
N ASP A 80 -5.67 21.01 12.79
CA ASP A 80 -5.40 21.26 14.21
C ASP A 80 -6.07 20.23 15.13
N GLU A 81 -7.16 19.58 14.69
CA GLU A 81 -7.80 18.50 15.43
C GLU A 81 -7.09 17.16 15.21
N TYR A 82 -6.82 16.79 13.95
CA TYR A 82 -6.32 15.45 13.62
C TYR A 82 -4.82 15.27 13.84
N ILE A 83 -3.99 16.30 13.64
CA ILE A 83 -2.54 16.18 13.74
C ILE A 83 -2.08 15.94 15.21
N PRO A 84 -2.63 16.61 16.24
CA PRO A 84 -2.31 16.27 17.63
C PRO A 84 -2.72 14.85 18.03
N LEU A 85 -3.85 14.35 17.51
CA LEU A 85 -4.27 12.96 17.73
C LEU A 85 -3.26 11.98 17.13
N LEU A 86 -2.78 12.25 15.92
CA LEU A 86 -1.71 11.51 15.28
C LEU A 86 -0.42 11.53 16.14
N CYS A 87 0.00 12.69 16.65
CA CYS A 87 1.17 12.79 17.53
C CYS A 87 1.02 11.93 18.79
N ASN A 88 -0.16 11.95 19.42
CA ASN A 88 -0.44 11.11 20.59
C ASN A 88 -0.38 9.61 20.27
N GLN A 89 -0.90 9.19 19.11
CA GLN A 89 -0.82 7.80 18.65
C GLN A 89 0.63 7.36 18.46
N ILE A 90 1.44 8.18 17.79
CA ILE A 90 2.87 7.93 17.59
C ILE A 90 3.55 7.81 18.95
N ALA A 91 3.33 8.77 19.86
CA ALA A 91 3.97 8.76 21.17
C ALA A 91 3.65 7.48 21.96
N ASN A 92 2.38 7.08 21.97
CA ASN A 92 1.92 5.88 22.68
C ASN A 92 2.49 4.57 22.12
N LYS A 93 2.71 4.49 20.80
CA LYS A 93 3.17 3.25 20.15
C LYS A 93 4.68 3.14 20.03
N SER A 94 5.34 4.26 19.77
CA SER A 94 6.77 4.30 19.52
C SER A 94 7.59 4.59 20.77
N GLY A 95 7.06 5.38 21.72
CA GLY A 95 7.82 6.00 22.80
C GLY A 95 8.50 7.33 22.43
N LEU A 96 8.31 7.81 21.20
CA LEU A 96 8.73 9.16 20.79
C LEU A 96 7.99 10.22 21.61
N ARG A 97 8.66 11.34 21.90
CA ARG A 97 7.94 12.55 22.30
C ARG A 97 7.78 13.40 21.06
N ILE A 98 6.56 13.56 20.58
CA ILE A 98 6.26 14.30 19.35
C ILE A 98 5.02 15.16 19.58
N SER A 99 5.05 16.39 19.08
CA SER A 99 3.95 17.34 19.23
C SER A 99 3.85 18.28 18.05
N LEU A 100 2.63 18.76 17.80
CA LEU A 100 2.39 19.83 16.83
C LEU A 100 2.88 21.15 17.42
N LYS A 101 3.83 21.80 16.73
CA LYS A 101 4.31 23.13 17.08
C LYS A 101 3.41 24.24 16.53
N GLY A 102 2.84 24.02 15.36
CA GLY A 102 1.94 24.95 14.70
C GLY A 102 1.67 24.56 13.25
N ILE A 103 0.64 25.18 12.68
CA ILE A 103 0.27 25.04 11.27
C ILE A 103 0.28 26.44 10.65
N GLU A 104 1.17 26.63 9.69
CA GLU A 104 1.18 27.83 8.85
C GLU A 104 0.27 27.61 7.64
N VAL A 105 -0.55 28.60 7.30
CA VAL A 105 -1.50 28.52 6.19
C VAL A 105 -1.09 29.52 5.12
N SER A 106 -1.18 29.10 3.86
CA SER A 106 -1.13 30.02 2.73
C SER A 106 -2.40 29.88 1.87
N GLY A 107 -2.83 31.00 1.31
CA GLY A 107 -4.10 31.12 0.60
C GLY A 107 -4.78 32.45 0.91
N ASP A 108 -6.04 32.58 0.53
CA ASP A 108 -6.88 33.71 0.92
C ASP A 108 -7.87 33.30 2.04
N LEU A 109 -8.58 34.27 2.62
CA LEU A 109 -9.54 34.04 3.70
C LEU A 109 -10.69 33.09 3.32
N ALA A 110 -10.97 32.92 2.02
CA ALA A 110 -12.03 32.06 1.53
C ALA A 110 -11.53 30.67 1.12
N ASN A 111 -10.24 30.53 0.78
CA ASN A 111 -9.63 29.32 0.26
C ASN A 111 -8.22 29.13 0.82
N GLU A 112 -8.09 28.27 1.83
CA GLU A 112 -6.80 27.82 2.34
C GLU A 112 -6.18 26.86 1.33
N TRP A 113 -5.17 27.31 0.59
CA TRP A 113 -4.60 26.56 -0.52
C TRP A 113 -3.61 25.51 -0.06
N SER A 114 -2.81 25.82 0.96
CA SER A 114 -1.85 24.86 1.52
C SER A 114 -1.51 25.14 2.98
N PHE A 115 -1.01 24.10 3.64
CA PHE A 115 -0.66 24.06 5.05
C PHE A 115 0.75 23.54 5.21
N GLU A 116 1.51 24.15 6.12
CA GLU A 116 2.77 23.62 6.62
C GLU A 116 2.58 23.32 8.11
N ALA A 117 2.36 22.04 8.43
CA ALA A 117 2.27 21.58 9.80
C ALA A 117 3.66 21.14 10.31
N LYS A 118 4.11 21.73 11.40
CA LYS A 118 5.44 21.50 11.97
C LYS A 118 5.36 20.60 13.18
N LEU A 119 5.88 19.38 13.07
CA LEU A 119 5.95 18.41 14.17
C LEU A 119 7.33 18.47 14.79
N GLU A 120 7.44 18.88 16.05
CA GLU A 120 8.69 18.81 16.80
C GLU A 120 8.77 17.50 17.60
N TYR A 121 9.96 16.94 17.73
CA TYR A 121 10.13 15.65 18.40
C TYR A 121 11.43 15.53 19.21
N ILE A 122 11.43 14.59 20.17
CA ILE A 122 12.61 14.02 20.82
C ILE A 122 12.64 12.54 20.46
N GLY A 123 13.64 12.19 19.64
CA GLY A 123 13.82 10.86 19.07
C GLY A 123 14.78 9.95 19.84
N PRO A 124 15.16 8.80 19.24
CA PRO A 124 16.17 7.87 19.77
C PRO A 124 17.47 8.49 20.25
N ARG A 125 17.93 9.60 19.65
CA ARG A 125 19.14 10.32 20.04
C ARG A 125 18.97 11.15 21.32
N ASN A 126 17.76 11.24 21.88
CA ASN A 126 17.45 11.99 23.09
C ASN A 126 18.02 13.41 23.07
N GLN A 127 17.87 14.13 21.95
CA GLN A 127 18.35 15.50 21.86
C GLN A 127 17.63 16.38 22.88
N THR A 128 18.40 16.90 23.85
CA THR A 128 17.91 17.83 24.88
C THR A 128 18.65 19.17 24.75
N GLY A 129 17.89 20.28 24.68
CA GLY A 129 18.43 21.65 24.58
C GLY A 129 18.50 22.18 23.14
N GLY A 130 18.42 23.52 23.01
CA GLY A 130 18.27 24.19 21.71
C GLY A 130 16.89 24.00 21.09
N ASN A 131 16.76 24.26 19.78
CA ASN A 131 15.56 23.95 19.03
C ASN A 131 15.46 22.44 18.78
N LEU A 132 14.32 21.84 19.10
CA LEU A 132 14.03 20.44 18.78
C LEU A 132 14.00 20.20 17.26
N PRO A 133 14.42 19.02 16.79
CA PRO A 133 14.28 18.65 15.39
C PRO A 133 12.80 18.62 15.00
N THR A 134 12.51 18.95 13.74
CA THR A 134 11.15 19.01 13.23
C THR A 134 10.95 18.28 11.92
N VAL A 135 9.82 17.59 11.78
CA VAL A 135 9.29 17.07 10.52
C VAL A 135 8.23 18.06 10.01
N LEU A 136 8.30 18.41 8.73
CA LEU A 136 7.29 19.26 8.09
C LEU A 136 6.32 18.41 7.30
N LEU A 137 5.02 18.66 7.47
CA LEU A 137 3.97 18.14 6.61
C LEU A 137 3.48 19.28 5.71
N HIS A 138 3.77 19.20 4.42
CA HIS A 138 3.23 20.12 3.43
C HIS A 138 1.97 19.52 2.83
N ILE A 139 0.82 20.14 3.05
CA ILE A 139 -0.48 19.64 2.59
C ILE A 139 -1.08 20.68 1.64
N THR A 140 -1.47 20.28 0.43
CA THR A 140 -2.05 21.19 -0.57
C THR A 140 -3.46 20.77 -0.96
N ASN A 141 -4.41 21.71 -0.90
CA ASN A 141 -5.76 21.55 -1.45
C ASN A 141 -5.86 21.89 -2.93
N ASN A 142 -5.03 22.83 -3.39
CA ASN A 142 -5.15 23.42 -4.72
C ASN A 142 -4.12 22.86 -5.71
N GLU A 143 -3.98 21.53 -5.78
CA GLU A 143 -3.17 20.84 -6.78
C GLU A 143 -4.03 19.76 -7.46
N PRO A 144 -4.24 19.84 -8.78
CA PRO A 144 -5.03 18.84 -9.49
C PRO A 144 -4.26 17.52 -9.56
N ILE A 145 -4.95 16.43 -9.24
CA ILE A 145 -4.46 15.06 -9.38
C ILE A 145 -4.93 14.54 -10.73
N MET A 146 -4.02 14.14 -11.63
CA MET A 146 -4.36 13.73 -13.00
C MET A 146 -4.43 12.21 -13.18
N TYR A 147 -3.69 11.46 -12.35
CA TYR A 147 -3.77 10.01 -12.25
C TYR A 147 -4.44 9.58 -10.95
N GLU A 148 -5.27 8.54 -11.02
CA GLU A 148 -5.86 7.92 -9.83
C GLU A 148 -4.77 7.55 -8.81
N PRO A 149 -4.88 8.00 -7.55
CA PRO A 149 -3.93 7.64 -6.52
C PRO A 149 -3.85 6.13 -6.27
N VAL A 150 -2.63 5.64 -6.01
CA VAL A 150 -2.33 4.23 -5.81
C VAL A 150 -2.06 3.96 -4.34
N LYS A 151 -2.67 2.91 -3.77
CA LYS A 151 -2.32 2.44 -2.43
C LYS A 151 -1.00 1.68 -2.48
N LYS A 152 0.03 2.17 -1.78
CA LYS A 152 1.35 1.53 -1.74
C LYS A 152 1.77 1.23 -0.31
N PHE A 153 2.42 0.09 -0.12
CA PHE A 153 3.08 -0.27 1.13
C PHE A 153 4.38 0.51 1.26
N VAL A 154 4.72 0.90 2.49
CA VAL A 154 6.03 1.48 2.79
C VAL A 154 7.11 0.43 2.57
N LEU A 155 8.16 0.82 1.85
CA LEU A 155 9.33 -0.01 1.60
C LEU A 155 10.22 -0.03 2.83
N ASN A 156 10.56 -1.24 3.30
CA ASN A 156 11.51 -1.47 4.39
C ASN A 156 11.29 -0.58 5.64
N PRO A 157 10.08 -0.56 6.22
CA PRO A 157 9.86 0.18 7.46
C PRO A 157 10.80 -0.34 8.57
N TYR A 158 11.23 0.55 9.47
CA TYR A 158 12.08 0.18 10.60
C TYR A 158 11.42 -0.90 11.47
N ASP A 159 12.23 -1.74 12.11
CA ASP A 159 11.76 -2.99 12.73
C ASP A 159 10.66 -2.84 13.78
N ASP A 160 10.63 -1.72 14.52
CA ASP A 160 9.62 -1.41 15.52
C ASP A 160 8.42 -0.62 14.99
N VAL A 161 8.44 -0.23 13.71
CA VAL A 161 7.27 0.31 13.00
C VAL A 161 6.44 -0.86 12.47
N PRO A 162 5.10 -0.80 12.52
CA PRO A 162 4.26 -1.85 11.92
C PRO A 162 4.59 -2.09 10.44
N LYS A 163 4.74 -3.36 10.03
CA LYS A 163 5.29 -3.69 8.70
C LYS A 163 4.29 -3.63 7.54
N TYR A 164 2.99 -3.72 7.83
CA TYR A 164 1.95 -3.88 6.81
C TYR A 164 0.92 -2.76 6.91
N PHE A 165 1.28 -1.58 6.43
CA PHE A 165 0.33 -0.48 6.24
C PHE A 165 0.55 0.15 4.86
N ALA A 166 -0.54 0.66 4.30
CA ALA A 166 -0.54 1.26 2.98
C ALA A 166 -0.97 2.72 3.04
N ILE A 167 -0.35 3.53 2.19
CA ILE A 167 -0.60 4.96 2.05
C ILE A 167 -1.14 5.23 0.65
N LEU A 168 -2.17 6.07 0.57
CA LEU A 168 -2.63 6.60 -0.70
C LEU A 168 -1.53 7.50 -1.26
N THR A 169 -0.97 7.16 -2.42
CA THR A 169 0.24 7.77 -2.98
C THR A 169 -0.02 8.19 -4.42
N TYR A 170 0.60 9.27 -4.88
CA TYR A 170 0.63 9.60 -6.30
C TYR A 170 1.15 8.43 -7.13
N ALA A 171 0.53 8.20 -8.30
CA ALA A 171 1.12 7.37 -9.34
C ALA A 171 2.51 7.92 -9.74
N ILE A 172 3.40 7.05 -10.22
CA ILE A 172 4.78 7.47 -10.52
C ILE A 172 4.82 8.52 -11.65
N GLU A 173 3.88 8.42 -12.59
CA GLU A 173 3.65 9.37 -13.68
C GLU A 173 3.25 10.75 -13.15
N GLU A 174 2.40 10.81 -12.13
CA GLU A 174 1.98 12.05 -11.48
C GLU A 174 3.17 12.76 -10.82
N ILE A 175 4.06 12.01 -10.14
CA ILE A 175 5.29 12.55 -9.55
C ILE A 175 6.24 13.03 -10.66
N LEU A 176 6.40 12.26 -11.74
CA LEU A 176 7.22 12.66 -12.89
C LEU A 176 6.74 13.98 -13.50
N ILE A 177 5.43 14.14 -13.68
CA ILE A 177 4.85 15.39 -14.21
C ILE A 177 5.17 16.57 -13.31
N GLU A 178 5.03 16.44 -11.98
CA GLU A 178 5.38 17.52 -11.06
C GLU A 178 6.88 17.84 -11.08
N LYS A 179 7.75 16.83 -11.23
CA LYS A 179 9.20 17.03 -11.38
C LYS A 179 9.56 17.73 -12.69
N LEU A 180 8.92 17.35 -13.80
CA LEU A 180 9.04 18.04 -15.08
C LEU A 180 8.63 19.50 -14.96
N ARG A 181 7.44 19.78 -14.40
CA ARG A 181 6.96 21.15 -14.19
C ARG A 181 7.93 21.97 -13.35
N THR A 182 8.42 21.38 -12.27
CA THR A 182 9.34 22.03 -11.31
C THR A 182 10.62 22.46 -12.03
N VAL A 183 11.34 21.49 -12.61
CA VAL A 183 12.67 21.72 -13.20
C VAL A 183 12.57 22.60 -14.45
N LEU A 184 11.60 22.32 -15.34
CA LEU A 184 11.47 23.07 -16.58
C LEU A 184 10.99 24.50 -16.33
N TYR A 185 9.95 24.72 -15.51
CA TYR A 185 9.25 26.02 -15.52
C TYR A 185 9.23 26.79 -14.20
N GLN A 186 9.69 26.20 -13.07
CA GLN A 186 9.53 26.84 -11.76
C GLN A 186 10.88 27.09 -11.08
N ARG A 187 11.47 26.04 -10.50
CA ARG A 187 12.70 26.10 -9.70
C ARG A 187 13.63 24.98 -10.11
N CYS A 188 14.93 25.24 -10.04
CA CYS A 188 15.94 24.28 -10.42
C CYS A 188 16.91 24.11 -9.24
N TYR A 189 16.74 23.04 -8.48
CA TYR A 189 17.64 22.69 -7.37
C TYR A 189 18.29 21.33 -7.63
N PRO A 190 19.48 21.05 -7.09
CA PRO A 190 20.18 19.78 -7.30
C PRO A 190 19.31 18.55 -7.06
N LYS A 191 18.52 18.53 -5.97
CA LYS A 191 17.60 17.44 -5.64
C LYS A 191 16.46 17.24 -6.65
N ASP A 192 15.98 18.33 -7.26
CA ASP A 192 14.89 18.27 -8.24
C ASP A 192 15.41 17.73 -9.59
N VAL A 193 16.61 18.16 -9.99
CA VAL A 193 17.32 17.66 -11.17
C VAL A 193 17.71 16.19 -10.99
N TYR A 194 18.26 15.81 -9.83
CA TYR A 194 18.56 14.42 -9.49
C TYR A 194 17.32 13.53 -9.59
N ASP A 195 16.21 13.94 -8.94
CA ASP A 195 14.98 13.16 -8.94
C ASP A 195 14.42 13.00 -10.37
N LEU A 196 14.41 14.07 -11.16
CA LEU A 196 13.89 14.03 -12.54
C LEU A 196 14.75 13.15 -13.44
N TRP A 197 16.07 13.34 -13.45
CA TRP A 197 16.99 12.52 -14.24
C TRP A 197 16.84 11.05 -13.89
N ARG A 198 16.83 10.74 -12.59
CA ARG A 198 16.74 9.36 -12.13
C ARG A 198 15.38 8.76 -12.46
N LEU A 199 14.27 9.49 -12.29
CA LEU A 199 12.94 9.01 -12.70
C LEU A 199 12.89 8.69 -14.18
N LEU A 200 13.37 9.58 -15.05
CA LEU A 200 13.41 9.35 -16.50
C LEU A 200 14.35 8.20 -16.90
N LYS A 201 15.31 7.82 -16.04
CA LYS A 201 16.15 6.64 -16.23
C LYS A 201 15.41 5.36 -15.85
N GLU A 202 14.72 5.35 -14.72
CA GLU A 202 13.98 4.18 -14.23
C GLU A 202 12.67 3.92 -15.00
N THR A 203 11.96 4.98 -15.40
CA THR A 203 10.61 4.86 -15.98
C THR A 203 10.55 5.15 -17.48
N GLY A 204 11.60 5.74 -18.07
CA GLY A 204 11.53 6.41 -19.38
C GLY A 204 10.99 5.56 -20.54
N ASN A 205 11.20 4.25 -20.52
CA ASN A 205 10.73 3.34 -21.57
C ASN A 205 9.27 2.87 -21.39
N TYR A 206 8.65 3.17 -20.24
CA TYR A 206 7.37 2.62 -19.81
C TYR A 206 6.27 3.67 -19.66
N ILE A 207 6.61 4.96 -19.83
CA ILE A 207 5.67 6.06 -19.68
C ILE A 207 4.97 6.38 -21.00
N ASP A 208 3.66 6.63 -20.92
CA ASP A 208 2.89 7.18 -22.02
C ASP A 208 3.21 8.68 -22.16
N ILE A 209 4.08 9.00 -23.12
CA ILE A 209 4.56 10.36 -23.34
C ILE A 209 3.43 11.30 -23.73
N GLU A 210 2.45 10.86 -24.53
CA GLU A 210 1.32 11.72 -24.91
C GLU A 210 0.54 12.15 -23.67
N LYS A 211 0.25 11.19 -22.78
CA LYS A 211 -0.48 11.44 -21.54
C LYS A 211 0.32 12.29 -20.56
N ILE A 212 1.62 12.03 -20.39
CA ILE A 212 2.53 12.85 -19.58
C ILE A 212 2.49 14.31 -20.07
N MET A 213 2.63 14.54 -21.38
CA MET A 213 2.68 15.88 -21.95
C MET A 213 1.33 16.60 -21.88
N LEU A 214 0.23 15.88 -22.09
CA LEU A 214 -1.13 16.40 -21.89
C LEU A 214 -1.33 16.88 -20.44
N TYR A 215 -0.99 16.05 -19.46
CA TYR A 215 -1.22 16.37 -18.06
C TYR A 215 -0.23 17.39 -17.50
N LEU A 216 1.02 17.40 -17.99
CA LEU A 216 1.97 18.49 -17.76
C LEU A 216 1.39 19.82 -18.22
N SER A 217 0.82 19.87 -19.43
CA SER A 217 0.20 21.10 -19.96
C SER A 217 -0.95 21.59 -19.08
N LYS A 218 -1.85 20.68 -18.65
CA LYS A 218 -2.95 21.01 -17.73
C LYS A 218 -2.44 21.54 -16.38
N LYS A 219 -1.41 20.90 -15.82
CA LYS A 219 -0.81 21.29 -14.53
C LYS A 219 -0.05 22.61 -14.59
N CYS A 220 0.59 22.93 -15.72
CA CYS A 220 1.20 24.23 -15.95
C CYS A 220 0.13 25.32 -16.04
N LEU A 221 -0.92 25.08 -16.82
CA LEU A 221 -2.03 26.03 -16.97
C LEU A 221 -2.70 26.36 -15.63
N HIS A 222 -2.94 25.35 -14.78
CA HIS A 222 -3.46 25.55 -13.42
C HIS A 222 -2.62 26.50 -12.56
N ARG A 223 -1.30 26.54 -12.80
CA ARG A 223 -0.36 27.43 -12.10
C ARG A 223 -0.08 28.74 -12.84
N GLY A 224 -0.82 29.03 -13.92
CA GLY A 224 -0.60 30.21 -14.76
C GLY A 224 0.71 30.15 -15.56
N ILE A 225 1.29 28.96 -15.72
CA ILE A 225 2.54 28.75 -16.45
C ILE A 225 2.22 28.39 -17.90
N LYS A 226 2.81 29.13 -18.83
CA LYS A 226 2.70 28.84 -20.27
C LYS A 226 3.63 27.66 -20.63
N HIS A 227 3.07 26.56 -21.12
CA HIS A 227 3.82 25.38 -21.55
C HIS A 227 3.96 25.37 -23.08
N GLU A 228 5.10 25.83 -23.60
CA GLU A 228 5.34 25.98 -25.06
C GLU A 228 6.45 25.08 -25.61
N GLY A 229 6.88 24.09 -24.84
CA GLY A 229 8.07 23.30 -25.17
C GLY A 229 9.13 23.38 -24.08
N ILE A 230 10.35 23.00 -24.42
CA ILE A 230 11.51 23.15 -23.53
C ILE A 230 11.88 24.64 -23.48
N PRO A 231 11.96 25.27 -22.29
CA PRO A 231 12.40 26.66 -22.18
C PRO A 231 13.84 26.86 -22.68
N ASP A 232 14.12 27.95 -23.37
CA ASP A 232 15.46 28.25 -23.92
C ASP A 232 16.55 28.24 -22.85
N GLU A 233 16.24 28.74 -21.65
CA GLU A 233 17.15 28.80 -20.51
C GLU A 233 17.33 27.45 -19.77
N PHE A 234 16.61 26.38 -20.17
CA PHE A 234 16.60 25.12 -19.41
C PHE A 234 18.02 24.55 -19.22
N ASN A 235 18.78 24.41 -20.31
CA ASN A 235 20.13 23.88 -20.28
C ASN A 235 21.06 24.73 -19.40
N GLU A 236 20.99 26.05 -19.56
CA GLU A 236 21.79 26.98 -18.76
C GLU A 236 21.43 26.89 -17.26
N ARG A 237 20.13 26.84 -16.93
CA ARG A 237 19.65 26.74 -15.53
C ARG A 237 20.11 25.47 -14.86
N VAL A 238 20.16 24.34 -15.57
CA VAL A 238 20.73 23.09 -15.04
C VAL A 238 22.25 23.20 -14.92
N GLY A 239 22.93 23.72 -15.94
CA GLY A 239 24.38 23.94 -15.95
C GLY A 239 24.89 24.76 -14.75
N ARG A 240 24.15 25.79 -14.33
CA ARG A 240 24.48 26.61 -13.14
C ARG A 240 24.53 25.81 -11.83
N LEU A 241 23.98 24.59 -11.79
CA LEU A 241 24.00 23.75 -10.60
C LEU A 241 25.35 23.07 -10.34
N GLN A 242 26.26 23.03 -11.31
CA GLN A 242 27.55 22.32 -11.22
C GLN A 242 28.28 22.60 -9.90
N ASN A 243 28.45 23.88 -9.55
CA ASN A 243 29.20 24.30 -8.37
C ASN A 243 28.52 23.96 -7.04
N GLN A 244 27.22 23.69 -7.05
CA GLN A 244 26.42 23.38 -5.85
C GLN A 244 25.86 21.95 -5.85
N TRP A 245 26.20 21.14 -6.84
CA TRP A 245 25.64 19.80 -7.03
C TRP A 245 25.94 18.90 -5.84
N ASP A 246 27.23 18.71 -5.54
CA ASP A 246 27.68 17.85 -4.45
C ASP A 246 27.18 18.37 -3.11
N GLN A 247 27.35 19.66 -2.82
CA GLN A 247 26.90 20.25 -1.55
C GLN A 247 25.38 20.16 -1.38
N GLY A 248 24.62 20.29 -2.48
CA GLY A 248 23.17 20.19 -2.49
C GLY A 248 22.63 18.78 -2.26
N LEU A 249 23.44 17.74 -2.51
CA LEU A 249 23.04 16.33 -2.38
C LEU A 249 23.72 15.59 -1.22
N LYS A 250 24.86 16.07 -0.72
CA LYS A 250 25.72 15.40 0.27
C LYS A 250 25.03 14.96 1.57
N ARG A 251 23.97 15.65 1.99
CA ARG A 251 23.20 15.24 3.20
C ARG A 251 22.20 14.12 2.93
N GLN A 252 21.84 13.91 1.67
CA GLN A 252 20.73 13.05 1.24
C GLN A 252 21.24 11.79 0.52
N ILE A 253 22.46 11.83 -0.01
CA ILE A 253 23.12 10.76 -0.75
C ILE A 253 24.58 10.72 -0.32
N SER A 254 25.10 9.52 -0.05
CA SER A 254 26.50 9.32 0.32
C SER A 254 27.47 9.64 -0.80
N ASN A 255 27.17 9.18 -2.02
CA ASN A 255 27.97 9.41 -3.22
C ASN A 255 27.08 9.94 -4.36
N PRO A 256 26.90 11.26 -4.48
CA PRO A 256 26.19 11.86 -5.59
C PRO A 256 26.79 11.43 -6.94
N PRO A 257 25.97 11.20 -7.98
CA PRO A 257 26.48 10.92 -9.33
C PRO A 257 27.20 12.14 -9.91
N ASP A 258 28.13 11.90 -10.84
CA ASP A 258 28.85 12.97 -11.54
C ASP A 258 27.88 13.92 -12.27
N PHE A 259 28.06 15.22 -12.04
CA PHE A 259 27.17 16.25 -12.56
C PHE A 259 27.14 16.28 -14.09
N GLU A 260 28.29 16.15 -14.76
CA GLU A 260 28.37 16.24 -16.22
C GLU A 260 27.62 15.08 -16.88
N ILE A 261 27.72 13.88 -16.30
CA ILE A 261 26.96 12.71 -16.75
C ILE A 261 25.45 12.96 -16.59
N VAL A 262 25.02 13.37 -15.39
CA VAL A 262 23.60 13.63 -15.10
C VAL A 262 23.03 14.73 -16.00
N HIS A 263 23.78 15.81 -16.16
CA HIS A 263 23.41 16.95 -16.97
C HIS A 263 23.19 16.51 -18.42
N LYS A 264 24.20 15.87 -19.04
CA LYS A 264 24.11 15.39 -20.42
C LYS A 264 22.93 14.43 -20.61
N GLU A 265 22.84 13.39 -19.79
CA GLU A 265 21.77 12.38 -19.90
C GLU A 265 20.38 12.99 -19.73
N LEU A 266 20.22 13.95 -18.82
CA LEU A 266 18.94 14.63 -18.62
C LEU A 266 18.55 15.45 -19.85
N ILE A 267 19.47 16.25 -20.40
CA ILE A 267 19.21 17.06 -21.60
C ILE A 267 18.81 16.15 -22.77
N ASP A 268 19.55 15.06 -22.99
CA ASP A 268 19.27 14.10 -24.06
C ASP A 268 17.88 13.47 -23.90
N LYS A 269 17.51 13.03 -22.69
CA LYS A 269 16.20 12.42 -22.40
C LYS A 269 15.05 13.41 -22.57
N ILE A 270 15.21 14.66 -22.11
CA ILE A 270 14.19 15.69 -22.28
C ILE A 270 14.00 16.02 -23.76
N ASN A 271 15.09 16.21 -24.51
CA ASN A 271 15.02 16.45 -25.95
C ASN A 271 14.31 15.31 -26.68
N LEU A 272 14.67 14.06 -26.38
CA LEU A 272 14.05 12.88 -26.98
C LEU A 272 12.55 12.83 -26.70
N MET A 273 12.12 13.06 -25.46
CA MET A 273 10.72 13.04 -25.05
C MET A 273 9.89 14.10 -25.80
N PHE A 274 10.40 15.33 -25.94
CA PHE A 274 9.70 16.40 -26.67
C PHE A 274 9.74 16.19 -28.20
N GLN A 275 10.79 15.59 -28.75
CA GLN A 275 10.86 15.20 -30.16
C GLN A 275 9.83 14.10 -30.49
N GLN A 276 9.72 13.09 -29.64
CA GLN A 276 8.72 12.02 -29.79
C GLN A 276 7.30 12.58 -29.80
N LYS A 277 6.98 13.53 -28.91
CA LYS A 277 5.70 14.27 -28.95
C LYS A 277 5.46 14.94 -30.30
N SER A 278 6.43 15.72 -30.81
CA SER A 278 6.28 16.44 -32.09
C SER A 278 6.09 15.47 -33.28
N TYR A 279 6.70 14.29 -33.21
CA TYR A 279 6.55 13.25 -34.24
C TYR A 279 5.17 12.60 -34.20
N LEU A 280 4.65 12.28 -33.00
CA LEU A 280 3.31 11.74 -32.80
C LEU A 280 2.22 12.73 -33.25
N GLU A 281 2.36 14.03 -32.94
CA GLU A 281 1.43 15.09 -33.38
C GLU A 281 1.37 15.24 -34.91
N LYS A 282 2.44 14.86 -35.64
CA LYS A 282 2.51 14.89 -37.11
C LYS A 282 1.99 13.60 -37.78
N GLY A 283 1.44 12.66 -37.01
CA GLY A 283 0.91 11.40 -37.52
C GLY A 283 1.95 10.35 -37.87
N GLY A 284 3.18 10.47 -37.33
CA GLY A 284 4.22 9.46 -37.48
C GLY A 284 4.02 8.25 -36.55
N THR A 285 4.53 7.08 -36.94
CA THR A 285 4.56 5.88 -36.09
C THR A 285 5.97 5.69 -35.51
N PHE A 286 6.12 5.80 -34.20
CA PHE A 286 7.36 5.41 -33.54
C PHE A 286 7.29 3.91 -33.26
N MET A 287 8.21 3.13 -33.83
CA MET A 287 8.41 1.74 -33.39
C MET A 287 8.99 1.80 -31.98
N ILE A 288 8.10 1.79 -30.99
CA ILE A 288 8.45 1.29 -29.66
C ILE A 288 8.81 -0.18 -29.92
N GLU A 289 10.02 -0.62 -29.55
CA GLU A 289 10.28 -2.06 -29.45
C GLU A 289 9.22 -2.61 -28.49
N SER A 290 8.16 -3.15 -29.09
CA SER A 290 6.95 -3.49 -28.39
C SER A 290 7.32 -4.59 -27.41
N THR A 291 7.26 -4.21 -26.15
CA THR A 291 7.54 -5.10 -25.02
C THR A 291 6.78 -6.41 -25.22
N TYR A 292 7.50 -7.52 -25.16
CA TYR A 292 6.88 -8.83 -25.13
C TYR A 292 6.15 -8.93 -23.79
N VAL A 293 4.84 -9.20 -23.81
CA VAL A 293 4.03 -9.30 -22.60
C VAL A 293 3.55 -10.73 -22.49
N LEU A 294 3.99 -11.41 -21.44
CA LEU A 294 3.42 -12.69 -21.03
C LEU A 294 2.54 -12.47 -19.81
N ARG A 295 1.26 -12.80 -19.97
CA ARG A 295 0.25 -12.77 -18.91
C ARG A 295 -0.13 -14.19 -18.52
N TYR A 296 0.00 -14.49 -17.24
CA TYR A 296 -0.48 -15.74 -16.65
C TYR A 296 -1.48 -15.43 -15.56
N LYS A 297 -2.67 -16.04 -15.65
CA LYS A 297 -3.70 -15.95 -14.63
C LYS A 297 -4.14 -17.35 -14.22
N LYS A 298 -3.94 -17.70 -12.95
CA LYS A 298 -4.46 -18.93 -12.33
C LYS A 298 -4.90 -18.62 -10.91
N GLY A 299 -6.20 -18.71 -10.64
CA GLY A 299 -6.78 -18.27 -9.37
C GLY A 299 -6.57 -16.77 -9.15
N ASP A 300 -6.11 -16.40 -7.96
CA ASP A 300 -5.84 -15.00 -7.56
C ASP A 300 -4.44 -14.49 -7.94
N VAL A 301 -3.66 -15.32 -8.65
CA VAL A 301 -2.32 -14.96 -9.08
C VAL A 301 -2.36 -14.49 -10.53
N GLU A 302 -2.07 -13.20 -10.71
CA GLU A 302 -1.81 -12.57 -12.00
C GLU A 302 -0.33 -12.21 -12.07
N ILE A 303 0.37 -12.86 -13.00
CA ILE A 303 1.76 -12.56 -13.31
C ILE A 303 1.76 -11.90 -14.69
N GLU A 304 2.10 -10.62 -14.70
CA GLU A 304 2.37 -9.87 -15.91
C GLU A 304 3.86 -9.53 -15.93
N VAL A 305 4.56 -10.04 -16.94
CA VAL A 305 5.96 -9.71 -17.18
C VAL A 305 6.04 -8.99 -18.51
N GLN A 306 6.62 -7.80 -18.47
CA GLN A 306 6.74 -6.91 -19.61
C GLN A 306 8.19 -6.43 -19.72
N GLY A 307 8.76 -6.52 -20.92
CA GLY A 307 10.16 -6.19 -21.20
C GLY A 307 10.59 -6.68 -22.58
N ASP A 308 11.89 -6.80 -22.83
CA ASP A 308 12.39 -7.46 -24.04
C ASP A 308 12.08 -8.98 -23.99
N LYS A 309 12.00 -9.63 -25.16
CA LYS A 309 11.56 -11.03 -25.26
C LYS A 309 12.41 -11.99 -24.44
N ALA A 310 13.73 -11.80 -24.40
CA ALA A 310 14.64 -12.69 -23.67
C ALA A 310 14.46 -12.54 -22.15
N PHE A 311 14.37 -11.29 -21.68
CA PHE A 311 14.07 -10.98 -20.28
C PHE A 311 12.70 -11.52 -19.87
N VAL A 312 11.67 -11.33 -20.69
CA VAL A 312 10.31 -11.74 -20.37
C VAL A 312 10.21 -13.27 -20.30
N GLU A 313 10.82 -14.01 -21.24
CA GLU A 313 10.83 -15.47 -21.17
C GLU A 313 11.62 -16.01 -19.97
N GLU A 314 12.75 -15.39 -19.62
CA GLU A 314 13.56 -15.76 -18.46
C GLU A 314 12.84 -15.45 -17.14
N LYS A 315 12.37 -14.21 -16.97
CA LYS A 315 11.67 -13.75 -15.77
C LYS A 315 10.32 -14.39 -15.60
N PHE A 316 9.60 -14.70 -16.68
CA PHE A 316 8.35 -15.42 -16.58
C PHE A 316 8.56 -16.87 -16.15
N LYS A 317 9.64 -17.55 -16.57
CA LYS A 317 10.01 -18.88 -16.04
C LYS A 317 10.43 -18.81 -14.57
N GLU A 318 11.22 -17.80 -14.20
CA GLU A 318 11.61 -17.56 -12.81
C GLU A 318 10.37 -17.30 -11.92
N LEU A 319 9.46 -16.44 -12.36
CA LEU A 319 8.25 -16.07 -11.64
C LEU A 319 7.21 -17.20 -11.61
N LEU A 320 7.15 -18.06 -12.63
CA LEU A 320 6.35 -19.30 -12.57
C LEU A 320 6.93 -20.31 -11.57
N ASN A 321 8.25 -20.41 -11.46
CA ASN A 321 8.90 -21.29 -10.47
C ASN A 321 8.75 -20.74 -9.04
N LEU A 322 8.86 -19.42 -8.86
CA LEU A 322 8.57 -18.73 -7.59
C LEU A 322 7.08 -18.79 -7.25
N GLY A 323 6.20 -18.64 -8.24
CA GLY A 323 4.75 -18.73 -8.13
C GLY A 323 4.27 -20.14 -7.81
N GLY A 324 4.92 -21.18 -8.33
CA GLY A 324 4.65 -22.58 -7.99
C GLY A 324 5.01 -22.90 -6.54
N GLN A 325 6.17 -22.42 -6.04
CA GLN A 325 6.58 -22.62 -4.65
C GLN A 325 5.79 -21.75 -3.66
N ALA A 326 5.34 -20.56 -4.09
CA ALA A 326 4.46 -19.69 -3.30
C ALA A 326 3.00 -20.16 -3.32
N ALA A 327 2.52 -20.80 -4.40
CA ALA A 327 1.18 -21.36 -4.50
C ALA A 327 0.98 -22.57 -3.58
N GLU A 328 1.97 -23.46 -3.45
CA GLU A 328 1.90 -24.58 -2.49
C GLU A 328 1.94 -24.13 -1.02
N LYS A 329 2.60 -23.01 -0.72
CA LYS A 329 2.58 -22.38 0.62
C LYS A 329 1.35 -21.52 0.87
N ARG A 330 0.80 -20.88 -0.17
CA ARG A 330 -0.41 -20.04 -0.09
C ARG A 330 -1.70 -20.86 -0.13
N GLU A 331 -1.78 -22.01 -0.81
CA GLU A 331 -2.95 -22.90 -0.70
C GLU A 331 -3.14 -23.43 0.72
N LYS A 332 -2.04 -23.68 1.46
CA LYS A 332 -2.12 -24.07 2.88
C LYS A 332 -2.48 -22.94 3.83
N ALA A 333 -2.19 -21.67 3.49
CA ALA A 333 -2.44 -20.51 4.34
C ALA A 333 -3.72 -19.72 3.98
N ALA A 334 -4.17 -19.77 2.72
CA ALA A 334 -5.35 -19.06 2.21
C ALA A 334 -6.66 -19.81 2.49
N VAL A 335 -6.62 -21.14 2.67
CA VAL A 335 -7.77 -21.92 3.15
C VAL A 335 -8.14 -21.56 4.59
N GLU A 336 -7.21 -21.02 5.39
CA GLU A 336 -7.46 -20.66 6.79
C GLU A 336 -8.00 -19.22 6.99
N GLN A 337 -7.92 -18.32 6.00
CA GLN A 337 -8.24 -16.89 6.21
C GLN A 337 -9.39 -16.30 5.36
N ILE A 338 -9.87 -16.97 4.30
CA ILE A 338 -10.85 -16.34 3.38
C ILE A 338 -12.33 -16.48 3.81
N THR A 339 -12.70 -17.33 4.78
CA THR A 339 -14.10 -17.42 5.26
C THR A 339 -14.41 -16.54 6.47
N GLN A 340 -14.42 -15.20 6.29
CA GLN A 340 -15.16 -14.22 7.10
C GLN A 340 -14.96 -12.83 6.47
N THR A 341 -15.87 -12.31 5.64
CA THR A 341 -16.89 -11.34 6.08
C THR A 341 -17.83 -10.95 4.92
N GLU A 342 -18.81 -11.79 4.63
CA GLU A 342 -20.20 -11.29 4.55
C GLU A 342 -20.80 -11.56 5.93
N LYS A 343 -21.61 -10.67 6.52
CA LYS A 343 -22.12 -10.81 7.90
C LYS A 343 -22.78 -12.19 8.11
N SER A 344 -22.02 -13.17 8.61
CA SER A 344 -22.47 -14.55 8.79
C SER A 344 -22.98 -14.73 10.21
N LEU A 345 -24.18 -15.29 10.37
CA LEU A 345 -24.70 -15.73 11.67
C LEU A 345 -23.64 -16.53 12.41
N SER A 346 -23.34 -16.13 13.66
CA SER A 346 -22.47 -16.92 14.52
C SER A 346 -23.11 -18.29 14.78
N LEU A 347 -22.30 -19.34 14.98
CA LEU A 347 -22.83 -20.68 15.28
C LEU A 347 -23.76 -20.66 16.51
N GLY A 348 -23.45 -19.83 17.51
CA GLY A 348 -24.31 -19.62 18.68
C GLY A 348 -25.68 -19.03 18.32
N GLU A 349 -25.72 -18.00 17.48
CA GLU A 349 -27.00 -17.41 17.00
C GLU A 349 -27.79 -18.41 16.15
N PHE A 350 -27.11 -19.18 15.31
CA PHE A 350 -27.75 -20.21 14.48
C PHE A 350 -28.38 -21.32 15.34
N MET A 351 -27.66 -21.78 16.37
CA MET A 351 -28.16 -22.79 17.32
C MET A 351 -29.32 -22.26 18.17
N ASN A 352 -29.28 -21.00 18.60
CA ASN A 352 -30.38 -20.38 19.36
C ASN A 352 -31.65 -20.24 18.53
N ARG A 353 -31.52 -19.95 17.23
CA ARG A 353 -32.67 -19.81 16.32
C ARG A 353 -33.39 -21.15 16.08
N ILE A 354 -32.64 -22.24 15.92
CA ILE A 354 -33.21 -23.57 15.64
C ILE A 354 -33.61 -24.30 16.94
N ASN A 355 -32.89 -24.04 18.04
CA ASN A 355 -33.10 -24.62 19.37
C ASN A 355 -33.24 -26.17 19.38
N PRO A 356 -32.23 -26.91 18.87
CA PRO A 356 -32.29 -28.36 18.79
C PRO A 356 -32.24 -29.02 20.17
N LYS A 357 -33.17 -29.95 20.42
CA LYS A 357 -33.37 -30.55 21.75
C LYS A 357 -32.46 -31.73 22.02
N SER A 358 -32.37 -32.67 21.08
CA SER A 358 -31.57 -33.89 21.27
C SER A 358 -30.13 -33.71 20.78
N HIS A 359 -29.21 -34.57 21.22
CA HIS A 359 -27.85 -34.61 20.65
C HIS A 359 -27.87 -34.98 19.16
N GLY A 360 -28.82 -35.83 18.72
CA GLY A 360 -29.02 -36.13 17.30
C GLY A 360 -29.38 -34.87 16.51
N ASP A 361 -30.32 -34.08 17.00
CA ASP A 361 -30.73 -32.84 16.33
C ASP A 361 -29.59 -31.82 16.29
N LYS A 362 -28.83 -31.71 17.39
CA LYS A 362 -27.65 -30.82 17.45
C LYS A 362 -26.60 -31.21 16.41
N ILE A 363 -26.29 -32.51 16.30
CA ILE A 363 -25.34 -33.03 15.31
C ILE A 363 -25.85 -32.74 13.89
N LEU A 364 -27.14 -32.92 13.64
CA LEU A 364 -27.74 -32.66 12.34
C LEU A 364 -27.69 -31.17 11.97
N VAL A 365 -27.98 -30.28 12.92
CA VAL A 365 -27.88 -28.82 12.75
C VAL A 365 -26.43 -28.38 12.55
N PHE A 366 -25.47 -29.01 13.25
CA PHE A 366 -24.05 -28.77 13.01
C PHE A 366 -23.62 -29.20 11.62
N GLY A 367 -24.06 -30.38 11.14
CA GLY A 367 -23.85 -30.81 9.76
C GLY A 367 -24.38 -29.79 8.76
N TYR A 368 -25.57 -29.24 9.00
CA TYR A 368 -26.15 -28.19 8.14
C TYR A 368 -25.34 -26.91 8.16
N TYR A 369 -24.91 -26.46 9.34
CA TYR A 369 -24.06 -25.29 9.45
C TYR A 369 -22.72 -25.49 8.73
N LEU A 370 -22.11 -26.66 8.86
CA LEU A 370 -20.85 -26.97 8.21
C LEU A 370 -20.99 -27.02 6.68
N GLU A 371 -22.00 -27.70 6.14
CA GLU A 371 -22.16 -27.80 4.68
C GLU A 371 -22.75 -26.54 4.04
N LYS A 372 -23.87 -26.03 4.57
CA LYS A 372 -24.63 -24.96 3.91
C LYS A 372 -24.14 -23.56 4.26
N ILE A 373 -23.56 -23.38 5.44
CA ILE A 373 -23.10 -22.06 5.90
C ILE A 373 -21.57 -21.96 5.81
N LYS A 374 -20.83 -23.03 6.10
CA LYS A 374 -19.35 -23.06 6.01
C LYS A 374 -18.81 -23.71 4.73
N GLY A 375 -19.67 -24.25 3.87
CA GLY A 375 -19.27 -24.78 2.55
C GLY A 375 -18.51 -26.10 2.58
N TYR A 376 -18.63 -26.89 3.65
CA TYR A 376 -17.96 -28.20 3.73
C TYR A 376 -18.62 -29.18 2.75
N GLU A 377 -17.82 -29.96 2.03
CA GLU A 377 -18.36 -31.03 1.16
C GLU A 377 -18.77 -32.27 1.98
N PHE A 378 -18.07 -32.53 3.07
CA PHE A 378 -18.35 -33.55 4.08
C PHE A 378 -17.68 -33.17 5.40
N PHE A 379 -18.18 -33.69 6.51
CA PHE A 379 -17.70 -33.40 7.86
C PHE A 379 -17.43 -34.67 8.67
N ASN A 380 -16.49 -34.61 9.60
CA ASN A 380 -16.13 -35.73 10.47
C ASN A 380 -16.49 -35.45 11.94
N LEU A 381 -16.08 -36.36 12.83
CA LEU A 381 -16.40 -36.25 14.25
C LEU A 381 -15.70 -35.06 14.92
N ASP A 382 -14.47 -34.73 14.51
CA ASP A 382 -13.71 -33.61 15.08
C ASP A 382 -14.38 -32.27 14.75
N ASP A 383 -14.93 -32.15 13.54
CA ASP A 383 -15.70 -30.97 13.12
C ASP A 383 -16.95 -30.80 14.02
N ILE A 384 -17.67 -31.89 14.29
CA ILE A 384 -18.83 -31.89 15.18
C ILE A 384 -18.42 -31.50 16.61
N GLU A 385 -17.32 -32.06 17.12
CA GLU A 385 -16.81 -31.71 18.46
C GLU A 385 -16.43 -30.23 18.56
N LYS A 386 -15.80 -29.67 17.52
CA LYS A 386 -15.49 -28.25 17.42
C LYS A 386 -16.77 -27.40 17.43
N CYS A 387 -17.82 -27.80 16.72
CA CYS A 387 -19.10 -27.10 16.78
C CYS A 387 -19.71 -27.08 18.20
N TYR A 388 -19.56 -28.15 18.99
CA TYR A 388 -19.98 -28.13 20.40
C TYR A 388 -19.18 -27.10 21.23
N GLN A 389 -17.88 -26.97 20.98
CA GLN A 389 -17.02 -25.99 21.66
C GLN A 389 -17.39 -24.56 21.26
N ASP A 390 -17.51 -24.30 19.96
CA ASP A 390 -17.82 -22.99 19.40
C ASP A 390 -19.23 -22.52 19.81
N ALA A 391 -20.20 -23.44 19.89
CA ALA A 391 -21.56 -23.16 20.38
C ALA A 391 -21.65 -23.12 21.92
N ARG A 392 -20.56 -23.41 22.65
CA ARG A 392 -20.53 -23.52 24.12
C ARG A 392 -21.59 -24.48 24.68
N LEU A 393 -21.81 -25.61 24.02
CA LEU A 393 -22.80 -26.63 24.41
C LEU A 393 -22.12 -27.85 25.06
N PRO A 394 -22.75 -28.50 26.05
CA PRO A 394 -22.22 -29.73 26.64
C PRO A 394 -22.25 -30.84 25.60
N LYS A 395 -21.12 -31.55 25.42
CA LYS A 395 -20.99 -32.67 24.49
C LYS A 395 -21.47 -33.99 25.10
N THR A 396 -21.92 -34.92 24.25
CA THR A 396 -22.23 -36.30 24.67
C THR A 396 -20.94 -37.10 24.89
N LYS A 397 -20.99 -38.10 25.76
CA LYS A 397 -19.89 -39.06 25.97
C LYS A 397 -19.70 -40.02 24.79
N ASN A 398 -20.76 -40.26 24.02
CA ASN A 398 -20.71 -41.15 22.85
C ASN A 398 -21.60 -40.61 21.72
N PHE A 399 -20.97 -40.31 20.58
CA PHE A 399 -21.62 -39.78 19.38
C PHE A 399 -22.15 -40.88 18.46
N SER A 400 -21.58 -42.09 18.54
CA SER A 400 -21.87 -43.19 17.61
C SER A 400 -23.35 -43.57 17.52
N PRO A 401 -24.13 -43.65 18.63
CA PRO A 401 -25.56 -43.97 18.57
C PRO A 401 -26.38 -42.93 17.80
N TYR A 402 -26.05 -41.64 17.97
CA TYR A 402 -26.77 -40.54 17.34
C TYR A 402 -26.45 -40.47 15.84
N ILE A 403 -25.18 -40.61 15.46
CA ILE A 403 -24.79 -40.62 14.04
C ILE A 403 -25.42 -41.83 13.33
N THR A 404 -25.37 -43.01 13.95
CA THR A 404 -25.99 -44.23 13.39
C THR A 404 -27.50 -44.06 13.25
N GLN A 405 -28.16 -43.43 14.22
CA GLN A 405 -29.59 -43.14 14.15
C GLN A 405 -29.92 -42.16 13.01
N LEU A 406 -29.15 -41.09 12.85
CA LEU A 406 -29.35 -40.11 11.77
C LEU A 406 -29.14 -40.72 10.39
N ILE A 407 -28.18 -41.64 10.23
CA ILE A 407 -27.99 -42.40 9.00
C ILE A 407 -29.18 -43.33 8.75
N ARG A 408 -29.65 -44.04 9.78
CA ARG A 408 -30.82 -44.93 9.68
C ARG A 408 -32.11 -44.17 9.33
N GLN A 409 -32.25 -42.94 9.82
CA GLN A 409 -33.35 -42.05 9.49
C GLN A 409 -33.20 -41.39 8.11
N GLY A 410 -32.07 -41.60 7.44
CA GLY A 410 -31.80 -41.09 6.11
C GLY A 410 -31.45 -39.61 6.09
N TYR A 411 -31.08 -39.00 7.22
CA TYR A 411 -30.69 -37.58 7.32
C TYR A 411 -29.20 -37.35 7.07
N LEU A 412 -28.37 -38.36 7.37
CA LEU A 412 -26.95 -38.40 7.05
C LEU A 412 -26.63 -39.59 6.17
N MET A 413 -25.56 -39.49 5.40
CA MET A 413 -24.96 -40.64 4.72
C MET A 413 -23.44 -40.60 4.85
N ASP A 414 -22.82 -41.78 4.76
CA ASP A 414 -21.37 -41.90 4.75
C ASP A 414 -20.79 -41.23 3.48
N SER A 415 -19.71 -40.48 3.63
CA SER A 415 -18.94 -39.98 2.50
C SER A 415 -18.07 -41.09 1.93
N GLU A 416 -17.96 -41.16 0.60
CA GLU A 416 -17.04 -42.07 -0.09
C GLU A 416 -15.56 -41.68 0.15
N GLN A 417 -15.32 -40.42 0.53
CA GLN A 417 -14.02 -39.88 0.86
C GLN A 417 -13.86 -39.71 2.36
N LYS A 418 -12.67 -40.01 2.89
CA LYS A 418 -12.32 -39.73 4.28
C LYS A 418 -11.87 -38.29 4.43
N LYS A 419 -12.22 -37.67 5.55
CA LYS A 419 -11.67 -36.36 5.95
C LYS A 419 -10.65 -36.55 7.05
N ASP A 420 -9.42 -36.09 6.84
CA ASP A 420 -8.30 -36.23 7.78
C ASP A 420 -8.04 -37.71 8.18
N ASN A 421 -8.15 -38.62 7.21
CA ASN A 421 -8.08 -40.07 7.41
C ASN A 421 -9.15 -40.67 8.34
N LYS A 422 -10.15 -39.89 8.75
CA LYS A 422 -11.29 -40.30 9.59
C LYS A 422 -12.56 -40.48 8.76
N LYS A 423 -13.51 -41.24 9.32
CA LYS A 423 -14.84 -41.42 8.72
C LYS A 423 -15.53 -40.06 8.63
N ALA A 424 -16.09 -39.76 7.47
CA ALA A 424 -16.81 -38.52 7.21
C ALA A 424 -18.23 -38.81 6.73
N TRP A 425 -19.09 -37.81 6.92
CA TRP A 425 -20.50 -37.86 6.59
C TRP A 425 -20.89 -36.64 5.78
N LYS A 426 -21.98 -36.79 5.03
CA LYS A 426 -22.65 -35.67 4.38
C LYS A 426 -24.15 -35.68 4.66
N LEU A 427 -24.80 -34.52 4.59
CA LEU A 427 -26.24 -34.41 4.68
C LEU A 427 -26.91 -34.99 3.43
N THR A 428 -28.02 -35.67 3.65
CA THR A 428 -28.95 -35.98 2.56
C THR A 428 -29.90 -34.81 2.35
N LYS A 429 -30.63 -34.82 1.23
CA LYS A 429 -31.72 -33.88 1.00
C LYS A 429 -32.76 -33.92 2.14
N ALA A 430 -33.10 -35.10 2.63
CA ALA A 430 -34.03 -35.25 3.75
C ALA A 430 -33.51 -34.64 5.06
N GLY A 431 -32.19 -34.68 5.30
CA GLY A 431 -31.56 -34.04 6.46
C GLY A 431 -31.57 -32.52 6.37
N ILE A 432 -31.34 -31.98 5.17
CA ILE A 432 -31.43 -30.54 4.87
C ILE A 432 -32.87 -30.05 5.13
N ASP A 433 -33.85 -30.71 4.50
CA ASP A 433 -35.27 -30.37 4.63
C ASP A 433 -35.72 -30.45 6.10
N TYR A 434 -35.21 -31.42 6.87
CA TYR A 434 -35.50 -31.56 8.29
C TYR A 434 -35.01 -30.36 9.13
N VAL A 435 -33.80 -29.86 8.86
CA VAL A 435 -33.25 -28.70 9.58
C VAL A 435 -33.97 -27.41 9.19
N GLU A 436 -34.29 -27.23 7.90
CA GLU A 436 -35.03 -26.07 7.40
C GLU A 436 -36.48 -26.01 7.94
N THR A 437 -37.10 -27.18 8.16
CA THR A 437 -38.46 -27.30 8.72
C THR A 437 -38.50 -27.47 10.24
N TYR A 438 -37.35 -27.59 10.92
CA TYR A 438 -37.26 -27.81 12.38
C TYR A 438 -37.99 -26.73 13.18
N GLY A 439 -37.99 -25.48 12.69
CA GLY A 439 -38.68 -24.33 13.29
C GLY A 439 -40.13 -24.11 12.84
N GLN A 440 -40.66 -24.90 11.90
CA GLN A 440 -42.06 -24.80 11.43
C GLN A 440 -43.00 -25.81 12.12
N LYS A 441 -42.47 -26.75 12.89
CA LYS A 441 -43.26 -27.67 13.73
C LYS A 441 -43.38 -27.15 15.16
N LYS A 442 -44.19 -26.10 15.35
CA LYS A 442 -45.00 -25.79 16.54
C LYS A 442 -45.74 -24.47 16.33
N VAL A 443 -47.05 -24.59 16.06
CA VAL A 443 -48.06 -23.70 16.67
C VAL A 443 -48.13 -24.03 18.15
#